data_AF-G9QIL1-F1
#
_entry.id   AF-G9QIL1-F1
#
_cell.length_a   1.000
_cell.length_b   1.000
_cell.length_c   1.000
_cell.angle_alpha   90.00
_cell.angle_beta   90.00
_cell.angle_gamma   90.00
#
_symmetry.space_group_name_H-M   'P 1'
#
loop_
_entity.id
_entity.type
_entity.pdbx_description
1 polymer ?
#
loop_
_entity_poly.entity_id
_entity_poly.type
_entity_poly.pdbx_seq_one_letter_code
_entity_poly.pdbx_strand_id
1 'polypeptide(L)'
;MSWESEVTDSTDSPFSDKLMLHHIGFLLQTAQSYHGAGLASAMRLDLAMAYEKIILKNLTVTKEWFNLMTKNKWLEEPPLAPNRKEIAKDK
;
A
#
# COMPACT_ATOMS: atom_id res chain seq x y z
N MET A 1 24.25 3.50 -31.01
CA MET A 1 24.14 3.99 -29.62
C MET A 1 25.00 3.08 -28.76
N SER A 2 25.93 3.62 -27.98
CA SER A 2 26.67 2.88 -26.98
C SER A 2 25.93 2.99 -25.64
N TRP A 3 25.91 1.92 -24.84
CA TRP A 3 25.24 1.87 -23.53
C TRP A 3 25.62 3.04 -22.58
N GLU A 4 26.81 3.60 -22.76
CA GLU A 4 27.29 4.79 -22.05
C GLU A 4 26.41 6.04 -22.24
N SER A 5 25.66 6.16 -23.35
CA SER A 5 24.77 7.32 -23.57
C SER A 5 23.48 7.28 -22.75
N GLU A 6 23.20 6.16 -22.08
CA GLU A 6 22.01 5.98 -21.22
C GLU A 6 22.30 6.27 -19.74
N VAL A 7 23.59 6.43 -19.37
CA VAL A 7 24.00 6.79 -18.00
C VAL A 7 23.86 8.31 -17.85
N THR A 8 23.06 8.74 -16.88
CA THR A 8 22.82 10.15 -16.55
C THR A 8 23.39 10.49 -15.19
N ASP A 9 24.00 11.67 -15.07
CA ASP A 9 24.43 12.25 -13.77
C ASP A 9 23.27 12.89 -12.99
N SER A 10 22.03 12.77 -13.50
CA SER A 10 20.84 13.33 -12.87
C SER A 10 20.59 12.72 -11.50
N THR A 11 20.46 13.58 -10.49
CA THR A 11 20.00 13.21 -9.15
C THR A 11 18.49 13.30 -9.00
N ASP A 12 17.80 13.84 -10.01
CA ASP A 12 16.34 13.96 -10.00
C ASP A 12 15.70 12.58 -10.24
N SER A 13 14.68 12.27 -9.43
CA SER A 13 13.93 11.03 -9.60
C SER A 13 13.24 11.00 -10.97
N PRO A 14 13.40 9.92 -11.75
CA PRO A 14 12.75 9.79 -13.06
C PRO A 14 11.23 9.55 -12.95
N PHE A 15 10.72 9.21 -11.75
CA PHE A 15 9.30 8.96 -11.50
C PHE A 15 8.74 9.92 -10.45
N SER A 16 7.45 10.23 -10.57
CA SER A 16 6.74 11.07 -9.62
C SER A 16 6.54 10.36 -8.28
N ASP A 17 6.56 11.13 -7.19
CA ASP A 17 6.27 10.63 -5.84
C ASP A 17 4.92 9.92 -5.75
N LYS A 18 3.91 10.41 -6.48
CA LYS A 18 2.59 9.77 -6.56
C LYS A 18 2.68 8.35 -7.13
N LEU A 19 3.39 8.17 -8.26
CA LEU A 19 3.55 6.87 -8.90
C LEU A 19 4.36 5.90 -8.01
N MET A 20 5.45 6.41 -7.41
CA MET A 20 6.30 5.63 -6.51
C MET A 20 5.54 5.19 -5.27
N LEU A 21 4.80 6.09 -4.61
CA LEU A 21 3.99 5.72 -3.45
C LEU A 21 2.87 4.75 -3.84
N HIS A 22 2.20 4.90 -4.99
CA HIS A 22 1.23 3.89 -5.44
C HIS A 22 1.85 2.49 -5.56
N HIS A 23 3.05 2.38 -6.15
CA HIS A 23 3.77 1.10 -6.24
C HIS A 23 4.15 0.55 -4.87
N ILE A 24 4.61 1.40 -3.95
CA ILE A 24 4.89 1.00 -2.57
C ILE A 24 3.63 0.42 -1.91
N GLY A 25 2.48 1.09 -2.04
CA GLY A 25 1.20 0.63 -1.51
C GLY A 25 0.78 -0.72 -2.07
N PHE A 26 0.94 -0.92 -3.38
CA PHE A 26 0.68 -2.20 -4.05
C PHE A 26 1.58 -3.31 -3.48
N LEU A 27 2.90 -3.08 -3.42
CA LEU A 27 3.85 -4.05 -2.90
C LEU A 27 3.60 -4.40 -1.42
N LEU A 28 3.24 -3.42 -0.60
CA LEU A 28 2.88 -3.63 0.81
C LEU A 28 1.64 -4.52 0.95
N GLN A 29 0.60 -4.30 0.14
CA GLN A 29 -0.57 -5.17 0.11
C GLN A 29 -0.23 -6.60 -0.33
N THR A 30 0.51 -6.75 -1.43
CA THR A 30 0.95 -8.06 -1.92
C THR A 30 1.77 -8.82 -0.88
N ALA A 31 2.73 -8.14 -0.23
CA ALA A 31 3.52 -8.72 0.84
C ALA A 31 2.62 -9.16 2.02
N GLN A 32 1.64 -8.35 2.40
CA GLN A 32 0.71 -8.68 3.46
C GLN A 32 -0.12 -9.93 3.13
N SER A 33 -0.60 -10.06 1.88
CA SER A 33 -1.32 -11.25 1.43
C SER A 33 -0.44 -12.51 1.51
N TYR A 34 0.83 -12.43 1.08
CA TYR A 34 1.75 -13.56 1.17
C TYR A 34 2.09 -13.92 2.62
N HIS A 35 2.31 -12.95 3.50
CA HIS A 35 2.53 -13.21 4.92
C HIS A 35 1.30 -13.83 5.58
N GLY A 36 0.09 -13.36 5.24
CA GLY A 36 -1.16 -13.94 5.74
C GLY A 36 -1.36 -15.39 5.30
N ALA A 37 -1.10 -15.69 4.03
CA ALA A 37 -1.11 -17.07 3.53
C ALA A 37 -0.04 -17.94 4.22
N GLY A 38 1.18 -17.39 4.38
CA GLY A 38 2.26 -18.02 5.11
C GLY A 38 1.87 -18.38 6.55
N LEU A 39 1.31 -17.42 7.29
CA LEU A 39 0.78 -17.61 8.64
C LEU A 39 -0.28 -18.72 8.69
N ALA A 40 -1.27 -18.67 7.80
CA ALA A 40 -2.36 -19.65 7.78
C ALA A 40 -1.87 -21.08 7.49
N SER A 41 -0.78 -21.22 6.74
CA SER A 41 -0.20 -22.52 6.40
C SER A 41 0.86 -23.02 7.41
N ALA A 42 1.34 -22.16 8.30
CA ALA A 42 2.45 -22.50 9.18
C ALA A 42 2.02 -23.46 10.31
N MET A 43 2.58 -24.67 10.31
CA MET A 43 2.38 -25.63 11.41
C MET A 43 3.37 -25.40 12.57
N ARG A 44 4.48 -24.71 12.30
CA ARG A 44 5.51 -24.40 13.29
C ARG A 44 5.23 -23.07 13.98
N LEU A 45 5.22 -23.07 15.32
CA LEU A 45 4.89 -21.90 16.13
C LEU A 45 5.88 -20.74 15.95
N ASP A 46 7.17 -21.03 15.80
CA ASP A 46 8.19 -19.99 15.58
C ASP A 46 7.99 -19.26 14.25
N LEU A 47 7.60 -19.97 13.20
CA LEU A 47 7.24 -19.38 11.90
C LEU A 47 5.94 -18.58 11.97
N ALA A 48 4.92 -19.09 12.65
CA ALA A 48 3.66 -18.37 12.87
C ALA A 48 3.92 -17.03 13.57
N MET A 49 4.69 -17.02 14.66
CA MET A 49 5.07 -15.79 15.36
C MET A 49 5.90 -14.83 14.49
N ALA A 50 6.79 -15.36 13.63
CA ALA A 50 7.54 -14.54 12.70
C ALA A 50 6.63 -13.83 11.69
N TYR A 51 5.63 -14.55 11.13
CA TYR A 51 4.64 -13.96 10.24
C TYR A 51 3.77 -12.91 10.94
N GLU A 52 3.26 -13.20 12.14
CA GLU A 52 2.47 -12.22 12.92
C GLU A 52 3.27 -10.94 13.17
N LYS A 53 4.54 -11.07 13.57
CA LYS A 53 5.41 -9.91 13.84
C LYS A 53 5.60 -9.04 12.60
N ILE A 54 5.85 -9.64 11.43
CA ILE A 54 6.04 -8.86 10.20
C ILE A 54 4.71 -8.27 9.70
N ILE A 55 3.59 -8.97 9.87
CA ILE A 55 2.25 -8.46 9.54
C ILE A 55 1.96 -7.18 10.33
N LEU A 56 2.19 -7.20 11.65
CA LEU A 56 1.96 -6.03 12.51
C LEU A 56 2.89 -4.86 12.15
N LYS A 57 4.17 -5.14 11.84
CA LYS A 57 5.11 -4.12 11.38
C LYS A 57 4.66 -3.51 10.06
N ASN A 58 4.24 -4.34 9.09
CA ASN A 58 3.75 -3.87 7.80
C ASN A 58 2.50 -3.01 7.95
N LEU A 59 1.57 -3.34 8.85
CA LEU A 59 0.39 -2.50 9.10
C LEU A 59 0.76 -1.08 9.55
N THR A 60 1.82 -0.95 10.35
CA THR A 60 2.32 0.37 10.79
C THR A 60 2.84 1.17 9.60
N VAL A 61 3.59 0.54 8.69
CA VAL A 61 4.09 1.20 7.46
C VAL A 61 2.96 1.54 6.50
N THR A 62 1.99 0.65 6.32
CA THR A 62 0.80 0.88 5.48
C THR A 62 -0.04 2.05 6.00
N LYS A 63 -0.13 2.23 7.33
CA LYS A 63 -0.78 3.41 7.93
C LYS A 63 -0.08 4.71 7.52
N GLU A 64 1.25 4.75 7.59
CA GLU A 64 2.00 5.95 7.18
C GLU A 64 1.89 6.22 5.69
N TRP A 65 1.92 5.16 4.88
CA TRP A 65 1.61 5.25 3.44
C TRP A 65 0.22 5.86 3.21
N PHE A 66 -0.81 5.34 3.89
CA PHE A 66 -2.17 5.85 3.76
C PHE A 66 -2.26 7.33 4.15
N ASN A 67 -1.67 7.72 5.28
CA ASN A 67 -1.61 9.11 5.72
C ASN A 67 -0.98 10.03 4.67
N LEU A 68 0.13 9.62 4.06
CA LEU A 68 0.80 10.38 3.00
C LEU A 68 -0.07 10.50 1.75
N MET A 69 -0.69 9.42 1.32
CA MET A 69 -1.53 9.40 0.13
C MET A 69 -2.79 10.26 0.32
N THR A 70 -3.42 10.22 1.49
CA THR A 70 -4.56 11.09 1.83
C THR A 70 -4.15 12.55 1.95
N LYS A 71 -3.03 12.85 2.64
CA LYS A 71 -2.50 14.22 2.78
C LYS A 71 -2.29 14.90 1.43
N ASN A 72 -1.78 14.15 0.44
CA ASN A 72 -1.54 14.66 -0.90
C ASN A 72 -2.74 14.52 -1.85
N LYS A 73 -3.90 14.02 -1.38
CA LYS A 73 -5.09 13.74 -2.20
C LYS A 73 -4.79 12.84 -3.41
N TRP A 74 -3.96 11.81 -3.18
CA TRP A 74 -3.56 10.86 -4.20
C TRP A 74 -4.41 9.58 -4.20
N LEU A 75 -5.23 9.34 -3.17
CA LEU A 75 -6.23 8.28 -3.19
C LEU A 75 -7.53 8.76 -3.81
N GLU A 76 -8.16 7.86 -4.55
CA GLU A 76 -9.54 8.02 -4.99
C GLU A 76 -10.49 7.73 -3.84
N GLU A 77 -11.60 8.45 -3.80
CA GLU A 77 -12.69 8.15 -2.89
C GLU A 77 -13.51 6.99 -3.47
N PRO A 78 -13.63 5.85 -2.75
CA PRO A 78 -14.48 4.76 -3.22
C PRO A 78 -15.95 5.20 -3.20
N PRO A 79 -16.80 4.62 -4.07
CA PRO A 79 -18.22 4.95 -4.07
C PRO A 79 -18.84 4.68 -2.70
N LEU A 80 -19.45 5.71 -2.12
CA LEU A 80 -20.10 5.63 -0.82
C LEU A 80 -21.53 5.08 -0.96
N ALA A 81 -21.94 4.27 0.01
CA ALA A 81 -23.32 3.83 0.08
C ALA A 81 -24.23 5.06 0.33
N PRO A 82 -25.34 5.21 -0.44
CA PRO A 82 -26.24 6.33 -0.25
C PRO A 82 -26.85 6.36 1.15
N ASN A 83 -26.96 7.55 1.74
CA ASN A 83 -27.54 7.75 3.06
C ASN A 83 -29.07 7.54 3.03
N ARG A 84 -29.51 6.32 3.33
CA ARG A 84 -30.93 5.94 3.29
C ARG A 84 -31.81 6.76 4.23
N LYS A 85 -31.26 7.28 5.35
CA LYS A 85 -32.03 8.10 6.31
C LYS A 85 -32.28 9.51 5.78
N GLU A 86 -31.34 10.06 5.03
CA GLU A 86 -31.47 11.36 4.39
C GLU A 86 -32.43 11.29 3.20
N ILE A 87 -32.28 10.27 2.35
CA ILE A 87 -33.19 10.02 1.21
C ILE A 87 -34.65 9.81 1.66
N ALA A 88 -34.86 9.21 2.84
CA ALA A 88 -36.20 8.99 3.39
C ALA A 88 -36.84 10.27 3.98
N LYS A 89 -36.06 11.32 4.27
CA LYS A 89 -36.57 12.62 4.74
C LYS A 89 -36.98 13.56 3.59
N ASP A 90 -36.41 13.35 2.41
CA ASP A 90 -36.76 14.07 1.17
C ASP A 90 -37.98 13.46 0.44
N LYS A 91 -38.69 12.52 1.09
CA LYS A 91 -39.99 12.00 0.66
C LYS A 91 -41.10 12.54 1.55
#